data_AF-A0A096BBL5-F1
#
_entry.id   AF-A0A096BBL5-F1
#
_cell.length_a   1.000
_cell.length_b   1.000
_cell.length_c   1.000
_cell.angle_alpha   90.00
_cell.angle_beta   90.00
_cell.angle_gamma   90.00
#
_symmetry.space_group_name_H-M   'P 1'
#
loop_
_entity.id
_entity.type
_entity.pdbx_description
1 polymer ?
#
loop_
_entity_poly.entity_id
_entity_poly.type
_entity_poly.pdbx_seq_one_letter_code
_entity_poly.pdbx_strand_id
1 'polypeptide(L)' 'MIHETSPEYRKQLAVVDTYMTRLGKGFSAAFLDDFWSELCKLSAIESDEQFRSGLYLGSQLILALSQPPARIPRP' A
#
# COMPACT_ATOMS: atom_id res chain seq x y z
N MET A 1 9.45 -5.65 9.27
CA MET A 1 7.98 -5.60 9.35
C MET A 1 7.45 -6.12 8.03
N ILE A 2 6.85 -7.30 8.01
CA ILE A 2 6.13 -7.78 6.82
C ILE A 2 4.90 -6.89 6.75
N HIS A 3 4.79 -6.05 5.71
CA HIS A 3 3.59 -5.26 5.51
C HIS A 3 2.50 -6.26 5.10
N GLU A 4 1.69 -6.70 6.06
CA GLU A 4 0.47 -7.42 5.72
C GLU A 4 -0.39 -6.47 4.91
N THR A 5 -0.47 -6.72 3.60
CA THR A 5 -1.35 -5.99 2.69
C THR A 5 -2.77 -6.03 3.22
N SER A 6 -3.47 -4.89 3.16
CA SER A 6 -4.81 -4.82 3.76
C SER A 6 -5.78 -5.82 3.10
N PRO A 7 -6.84 -6.23 3.82
CA PRO A 7 -7.92 -7.02 3.22
C PRO A 7 -8.54 -6.34 1.99
N GLU A 8 -8.58 -5.01 1.97
CA GLU A 8 -9.11 -4.22 0.86
C GLU A 8 -8.20 -4.31 -0.37
N TYR A 9 -6.89 -4.14 -0.19
CA TYR A 9 -5.90 -4.33 -1.25
C TYR A 9 -5.96 -5.74 -1.84
N ARG A 10 -6.03 -6.77 -0.98
CA ARG A 10 -6.13 -8.17 -1.42
C ARG A 10 -7.40 -8.43 -2.24
N LYS A 11 -8.53 -7.85 -1.82
CA LYS A 11 -9.80 -7.97 -2.54
C LYS A 11 -9.72 -7.31 -3.92
N GLN A 12 -9.16 -6.10 -3.99
CA GLN A 12 -9.01 -5.39 -5.26
C GLN A 12 -7.99 -6.07 -6.18
N LEU A 13 -6.92 -6.63 -5.62
CA LEU A 13 -5.92 -7.40 -6.36
C LEU A 13 -6.56 -8.62 -7.03
N ALA A 14 -7.45 -9.34 -6.35
CA ALA A 14 -8.17 -10.47 -6.93
C ALA A 14 -9.09 -10.06 -8.12
N VAL A 15 -9.65 -8.84 -8.08
CA VAL A 15 -10.41 -8.29 -9.21
C VAL A 15 -9.47 -8.08 -10.41
N VAL A 16 -8.35 -7.38 -10.22
CA VAL A 16 -7.36 -7.14 -11.28
C VAL A 16 -6.81 -8.46 -11.84
N ASP A 17 -6.55 -9.45 -11.00
CA ASP A 17 -6.04 -10.77 -11.41
C ASP A 17 -7.04 -11.53 -12.30
N THR A 18 -8.34 -11.35 -12.04
CA THR A 18 -9.41 -11.86 -12.91
C THR A 18 -9.35 -11.21 -14.30
N TYR A 19 -9.10 -9.90 -14.39
CA TYR A 19 -8.90 -9.23 -15.67
C TYR A 19 -7.63 -9.71 -16.38
N MET A 20 -6.52 -9.88 -15.66
CA MET A 20 -5.26 -10.40 -16.23
C MET A 20 -5.43 -11.79 -16.83
N THR A 21 -6.19 -12.66 -16.17
CA THR A 21 -6.54 -13.99 -16.69
C THR A 21 -7.37 -13.90 -17.99
N ARG A 22 -8.25 -12.90 -18.11
CA ARG A 22 -9.07 -12.68 -19.31
C ARG A 22 -8.29 -12.03 -20.45
N LEU A 23 -7.30 -11.18 -20.15
CA LEU A 23 -6.43 -10.53 -21.13
C LEU A 23 -5.77 -11.56 -22.07
N GLY A 24 -5.36 -12.71 -21.53
CA GLY A 24 -4.78 -13.81 -22.31
C GLY A 24 -5.72 -14.46 -23.34
N LYS A 25 -7.03 -14.17 -23.29
CA LYS A 25 -8.03 -14.68 -24.24
C LYS A 25 -8.41 -13.66 -25.33
N GLY A 26 -7.79 -12.48 -25.32
CA GLY A 26 -8.10 -11.36 -26.20
C GLY A 26 -8.75 -10.19 -25.45
N PHE A 27 -8.67 -9.00 -26.02
CA PHE A 27 -9.15 -7.76 -25.40
C PHE A 27 -9.91 -6.88 -26.40
N SER A 28 -10.79 -6.04 -25.87
CA SER A 28 -11.47 -4.96 -26.59
C SER A 28 -11.09 -3.62 -25.97
N ALA A 29 -11.37 -2.51 -26.66
CA ALA A 29 -11.11 -1.18 -26.11
C ALA A 29 -11.88 -0.92 -24.81
N ALA A 30 -13.15 -1.33 -24.75
CA ALA A 30 -13.97 -1.21 -23.53
C ALA A 30 -13.39 -2.05 -22.37
N PHE A 31 -12.93 -3.27 -22.66
CA PHE A 31 -12.26 -4.10 -21.66
C PHE A 31 -10.99 -3.44 -21.09
N LEU A 32 -10.18 -2.82 -21.96
CA LEU A 32 -8.98 -2.12 -21.51
C LEU A 32 -9.33 -0.93 -20.62
N ASP A 33 -10.36 -0.17 -20.95
CA ASP A 33 -10.82 0.96 -20.13
C ASP A 33 -11.26 0.49 -18.73
N ASP A 34 -12.08 -0.56 -18.66
CA ASP A 34 -12.49 -1.18 -17.40
C ASP A 34 -11.28 -1.69 -16.59
N PHE A 35 -10.34 -2.36 -17.26
CA PHE A 35 -9.12 -2.87 -16.64
C PHE A 35 -8.25 -1.75 -16.06
N TRP A 36 -8.05 -0.67 -16.80
CA TRP A 36 -7.28 0.49 -16.32
C TRP A 36 -7.95 1.16 -15.13
N SER A 37 -9.27 1.25 -15.13
CA SER A 37 -10.04 1.75 -13.98
C SER A 37 -9.80 0.90 -12.72
N GLU A 38 -9.85 -0.42 -12.83
CA GLU A 38 -9.60 -1.32 -11.70
C GLU A 38 -8.14 -1.28 -11.22
N LEU A 39 -7.17 -1.12 -12.12
CA LEU A 39 -5.76 -0.89 -11.78
C LEU A 39 -5.56 0.43 -11.04
N CYS A 40 -6.21 1.51 -11.48
CA CYS A 40 -6.13 2.80 -10.80
C CYS A 40 -6.68 2.71 -9.37
N LYS A 41 -7.78 1.97 -9.14
CA LYS A 41 -8.31 1.73 -7.79
C LYS A 41 -7.32 0.97 -6.91
N LEU A 42 -6.67 -0.08 -7.45
CA LEU A 42 -5.66 -0.85 -6.71
C LEU A 42 -4.47 0.04 -6.30
N SER A 43 -3.97 0.84 -7.25
CA SER A 43 -2.86 1.78 -7.00
C SER A 43 -3.23 2.85 -5.98
N ALA A 44 -4.47 3.35 -6.00
CA ALA A 44 -4.94 4.31 -4.99
C ALA A 44 -4.89 3.71 -3.57
N ILE A 45 -5.34 2.46 -3.40
CA ILE A 45 -5.28 1.77 -2.09
C ILE A 45 -3.82 1.61 -1.64
N GLU A 46 -2.94 1.13 -2.52
CA GLU A 46 -1.52 0.96 -2.20
C GLU A 46 -0.88 2.30 -1.76
N SER A 47 -1.17 3.38 -2.49
CA SER A 47 -0.62 4.69 -2.19
C SER A 47 -1.07 5.24 -0.84
N ASP A 48 -2.34 5.03 -0.47
CA ASP A 48 -2.88 5.45 0.83
C ASP A 48 -2.27 4.63 1.98
N GLU A 49 -2.11 3.31 1.80
CA GLU A 49 -1.42 2.46 2.77
C GLU A 49 0.03 2.88 3.00
N GLN A 50 0.77 3.12 1.91
CA GLN A 50 2.15 3.60 1.98
C GLN A 50 2.24 4.97 2.65
N PHE A 51 1.31 5.88 2.33
CA PHE A 51 1.25 7.20 2.96
C PHE A 51 1.03 7.10 4.48
N ARG A 52 0.06 6.30 4.91
CA ARG A 52 -0.22 6.07 6.34
C ARG A 52 0.96 5.40 7.05
N SER A 53 1.59 4.43 6.41
CA SER A 53 2.81 3.78 6.92
C SER A 53 3.94 4.78 7.11
N GLY A 54 4.14 5.67 6.14
CA GLY A 54 5.10 6.78 6.22
C GLY A 54 4.81 7.74 7.37
N LEU A 55 3.54 8.14 7.56
CA LEU A 55 3.13 8.99 8.68
C LEU A 55 3.40 8.32 10.04
N TYR A 56 3.11 7.02 10.15
CA TYR A 56 3.36 6.24 11.36
C TYR A 56 4.85 6.11 11.67
N LEU A 57 5.69 5.91 10.65
CA LEU A 57 7.14 5.89 10.81
C LEU A 57 7.65 7.28 11.27
N GLY A 58 7.16 8.34 10.64
CA GLY A 58 7.54 9.72 10.99
C GLY A 58 7.16 10.08 12.43
N SER A 59 5.97 9.69 12.88
CA SER A 59 5.54 9.95 14.27
C SER A 59 6.40 9.20 15.28
N GLN A 60 6.76 7.94 15.00
CA GLN A 60 7.68 7.18 15.86
C GLN A 60 9.07 7.81 15.92
N LEU A 61 9.60 8.29 14.80
CA LEU A 61 10.89 8.98 14.75
C LEU A 61 10.87 10.24 15.62
N ILE A 62 9.84 11.07 15.49
CA ILE A 62 9.68 12.28 16.31
C ILE A 62 9.61 11.93 17.79
N LEU A 63 8.83 10.91 18.16
CA LEU A 63 8.71 10.45 19.55
C LEU A 63 10.05 9.96 20.10
N ALA A 64 10.82 9.21 19.31
CA ALA A 64 12.13 8.71 19.70
C ALA A 64 13.15 9.85 19.90
N LEU A 65 13.17 10.84 19.00
CA LEU A 65 14.05 12.00 19.10
C LEU A 65 13.66 12.97 20.22
N SER A 66 12.38 12.97 20.62
CA SER A 66 11.89 13.80 21.72
C SER A 66 12.22 13.23 23.11
N GLN A 67 12.69 11.98 23.19
CA GLN A 67 13.09 11.39 24.47
C GLN A 67 14.37 12.07 24.98
N PRO A 68 14.46 12.42 26.28
CA PRO A 68 15.70 12.93 26.85
C PRO A 68 16.81 11.89 26.68
N PRO A 69 18.07 12.32 26.42
CA PRO A 69 19.20 11.41 26.28
C PRO A 69 19.27 10.46 27.46
N ALA A 70 19.50 9.17 27.19
CA ALA A 70 19.68 8.17 28.24
C ALA A 70 20.70 8.68 29.26
N ARG A 71 20.30 8.82 30.52
CA ARG A 71 21.19 9.26 31.59
C ARG A 71 22.28 8.21 31.76
N ILE A 72 23.48 8.50 31.25
CA ILE A 72 24.67 7.69 31.52
C ILE A 72 25.01 7.86 33.00
N PRO A 73 25.09 6.79 33.81
CA PRO A 73 25.58 6.88 35.18
C PRO A 73 26.97 7.51 35.16
N ARG A 74 27.16 8.60 35.90
CA ARG A 74 28.51 9.16 36.06
C ARG A 74 29.33 8.27 37.00
N PRO A 75 30.63 8.07 36.75
CA PRO A 75 31.52 7.36 37.66
C PRO A 75 31.57 8.00 39.06
#